data_AF-A0A2U8HCA0-F1
#
_entry.id   AF-A0A2U8HCA0-F1
#
_cell.length_a   1.000
_cell.length_b   1.000
_cell.length_c   1.000
_cell.angle_alpha   90.00
_cell.angle_beta   90.00
_cell.angle_gamma   90.00
#
_symmetry.space_group_name_H-M   'P 1'
#
loop_
_entity.id
_entity.type
_entity.pdbx_description
1 polymer ?
#
loop_
_entity_poly.entity_id
_entity_poly.type
_entity_poly.pdbx_seq_one_letter_code
_entity_poly.pdbx_strand_id
1 'polypeptide(L)' 'MIDQTGPATAAPNRLLNRLFISQMLQFSGAFETRGLFGGGAGEAQFASFLRDEYANRLADRVALLPTQPSRTPRAP' A
#
# COMPACT_ATOMS: atom_id res chain seq x y z
N MET A 1 27.07 0.99 16.89
CA MET A 1 26.90 1.15 15.44
C MET A 1 25.94 0.06 15.00
N ILE A 2 24.65 0.40 14.87
CA ILE A 2 23.60 -0.60 14.60
C ILE A 2 23.64 -0.92 13.10
N ASP A 3 23.96 -2.16 12.78
CA ASP A 3 23.86 -2.72 11.44
C ASP A 3 22.37 -2.92 11.09
N GLN A 4 21.83 -2.06 10.23
CA GLN A 4 20.43 -2.09 9.76
C GLN A 4 20.33 -2.65 8.33
N THR A 5 21.28 -3.47 7.89
CA THR A 5 21.28 -4.01 6.53
C THR A 5 20.68 -5.42 6.49
N GLY A 6 19.45 -5.56 6.98
CA GLY A 6 18.59 -6.66 6.52
C GLY A 6 18.32 -6.49 5.02
N PRO A 7 18.23 -7.57 4.22
CA PRO A 7 17.97 -7.43 2.79
C PRO A 7 16.68 -6.64 2.62
N ALA A 8 16.77 -5.48 1.96
CA ALA A 8 15.62 -4.73 1.47
C ALA A 8 14.88 -5.67 0.52
N THR A 9 13.95 -6.44 1.11
CA THR A 9 13.22 -7.48 0.42
C THR A 9 12.24 -6.71 -0.44
N ALA A 10 12.62 -6.39 -1.68
CA ALA A 10 11.73 -5.74 -2.64
C ALA A 10 10.43 -6.52 -2.62
N ALA A 11 9.37 -5.92 -2.06
CA ALA A 11 8.18 -6.66 -1.63
C ALA A 11 7.67 -7.49 -2.82
N PRO A 12 7.78 -8.83 -2.77
CA PRO A 12 7.20 -9.67 -3.82
C PRO A 12 5.72 -9.31 -3.89
N ASN A 13 5.26 -8.91 -5.06
CA ASN A 13 3.92 -8.34 -5.30
C ASN A 13 3.68 -6.91 -4.76
N ARG A 14 4.66 -6.00 -4.85
CA ARG A 14 4.51 -4.56 -4.52
C ARG A 14 3.19 -3.94 -5.00
N LEU A 15 2.78 -4.22 -6.25
CA LEU A 15 1.52 -3.71 -6.79
C LEU A 15 0.31 -4.20 -5.99
N LEU A 16 0.25 -5.49 -5.69
CA LEU A 16 -0.83 -6.07 -4.89
C LEU A 16 -0.81 -5.51 -3.47
N ASN A 17 0.38 -5.37 -2.88
CA ASN A 17 0.55 -4.78 -1.55
C ASN A 17 0.06 -3.32 -1.52
N ARG A 18 0.40 -2.51 -2.53
CA ARG A 18 -0.11 -1.14 -2.69
C ARG A 18 -1.63 -1.12 -2.75
N LEU A 19 -2.24 -1.95 -3.60
CA LEU A 19 -3.70 -2.01 -3.76
C LEU A 19 -4.38 -2.42 -2.44
N PHE A 20 -3.81 -3.41 -1.75
CA PHE A 20 -4.29 -3.87 -0.46
C PHE A 20 -4.23 -2.75 0.60
N ILE A 21 -3.09 -2.05 0.71
CA ILE A 21 -2.93 -0.93 1.65
C ILE A 21 -3.94 0.19 1.33
N SER A 22 -4.13 0.55 0.05
CA SER A 22 -5.11 1.59 -0.34
C SER A 22 -6.53 1.21 0.12
N GLN A 23 -6.91 -0.07 -0.03
CA GLN A 23 -8.20 -0.57 0.43
C GLN A 23 -8.35 -0.55 1.95
N MET A 24 -7.29 -0.89 2.69
CA MET A 24 -7.28 -0.82 4.15
C MET A 24 -7.39 0.62 4.67
N LEU A 25 -6.71 1.56 4.01
CA LEU A 25 -6.83 2.99 4.34
C LEU A 25 -8.25 3.51 4.07
N GLN A 26 -8.89 3.06 2.98
CA GLN A 26 -10.30 3.40 2.74
C GLN A 26 -11.21 2.81 3.82
N PHE A 27 -11.03 1.54 4.18
CA PHE A 27 -11.89 0.85 5.15
C PHE A 27 -11.73 1.40 6.58
N SER A 28 -10.54 1.91 6.94
CA SER A 28 -10.30 2.50 8.27
C SER A 28 -10.86 3.91 8.43
N GLY A 29 -11.46 4.49 7.39
CA GLY A 29 -11.89 5.88 7.36
C GLY A 29 -10.71 6.86 7.28
N ALA A 30 -9.52 6.40 6.91
CA ALA A 30 -8.38 7.29 6.74
C ALA A 30 -8.63 8.26 5.59
N PHE A 31 -8.33 9.54 5.84
CA PHE A 31 -8.53 10.63 4.88
C PHE A 31 -10.00 10.82 4.45
N GLU A 32 -10.96 10.38 5.25
CA GLU A 32 -12.37 10.69 5.00
C GLU A 32 -12.60 12.20 4.91
N THR A 33 -13.39 12.57 3.92
CA THR A 33 -13.79 13.95 3.65
C THR A 33 -14.71 14.43 4.77
N ARG A 34 -14.33 15.48 5.48
CA ARG A 34 -15.13 16.07 6.57
C ARG A 34 -15.91 17.31 6.13
N GLY A 35 -15.94 17.59 4.82
CA GLY A 35 -16.52 18.83 4.28
C GLY A 35 -15.63 20.05 4.52
N LEU A 36 -14.39 19.84 4.99
CA LEU A 36 -13.41 20.91 5.24
C LEU A 36 -13.00 21.62 3.96
N PHE A 37 -13.18 20.98 2.79
CA PHE A 37 -12.92 21.55 1.46
C PHE A 37 -14.22 21.78 0.67
N GLY A 38 -15.33 22.05 1.37
CA GLY A 38 -16.61 22.39 0.75
C GLY A 38 -17.43 21.19 0.27
N GLY A 39 -17.02 19.95 0.57
CA GLY A 39 -17.84 18.74 0.40
C GLY A 39 -18.12 18.33 -1.05
N GLY A 40 -17.46 18.96 -2.02
CA GLY A 40 -17.65 18.70 -3.44
C GLY A 40 -16.85 17.51 -3.98
N ALA A 41 -17.07 17.18 -5.26
CA ALA A 41 -16.37 16.09 -5.96
C ALA A 41 -14.83 16.20 -5.90
N GLY A 42 -14.28 17.42 -5.84
CA GLY A 42 -12.85 17.65 -5.70
C GLY A 42 -12.28 17.17 -4.36
N GLU A 43 -13.03 17.28 -3.26
CA GLU A 43 -12.60 16.80 -1.94
C GLU A 43 -12.52 15.27 -1.92
N ALA A 44 -13.50 14.59 -2.52
CA ALA A 44 -13.50 13.13 -2.66
C ALA A 44 -12.35 12.63 -3.54
N GLN A 45 -12.06 13.33 -4.64
CA GLN A 45 -10.91 13.02 -5.50
C GLN A 45 -9.58 13.23 -4.76
N PHE A 46 -9.45 14.30 -3.99
CA PHE A 46 -8.27 14.58 -3.19
C PHE A 46 -8.04 13.52 -2.10
N ALA A 47 -9.11 13.09 -1.41
CA ALA A 47 -9.05 12.01 -0.44
C ALA A 47 -8.60 10.68 -1.08
N SER A 48 -9.06 10.37 -2.29
CA SER A 48 -8.60 9.19 -3.04
C SER A 48 -7.14 9.29 -3.42
N PHE A 49 -6.71 10.46 -3.92
CA PHE A 49 -5.32 10.72 -4.27
C PHE A 49 -4.39 10.52 -3.06
N LEU A 50 -4.74 11.07 -1.89
CA LEU A 50 -3.96 10.89 -0.67
C LEU A 50 -3.85 9.42 -0.25
N ARG A 51 -4.96 8.66 -0.31
CA ARG A 51 -4.93 7.22 0.00
C ARG A 51 -3.97 6.47 -0.91
N ASP A 52 -4.02 6.73 -2.22
CA ASP A 52 -3.16 6.04 -3.19
C ASP A 52 -1.67 6.41 -3.05
N GLU A 53 -1.36 7.68 -2.77
CA GLU A 53 0.01 8.14 -2.52
C GLU A 53 0.60 7.54 -1.23
N TYR A 54 -0.18 7.53 -0.14
CA TYR A 54 0.26 6.87 1.10
C TYR A 54 0.48 5.38 0.89
N ALA A 55 -0.44 4.70 0.21
CA ALA A 55 -0.28 3.29 -0.12
C ALA A 55 0.96 3.02 -0.97
N ASN A 56 1.26 3.91 -1.94
CA ASN A 56 2.45 3.80 -2.78
C ASN A 56 3.75 3.93 -1.97
N ARG A 57 3.81 4.86 -1.01
CA ARG A 57 4.98 5.03 -0.13
C ARG A 57 5.15 3.91 0.89
N LEU A 58 4.05 3.28 1.31
CA LEU A 58 4.07 2.17 2.27
C LEU A 58 4.37 0.82 1.63
N ALA A 59 4.09 0.65 0.32
CA ALA A 59 4.20 -0.63 -0.38
C ALA A 59 5.60 -1.28 -0.29
N ASP A 60 6.65 -0.48 -0.12
CA ASP A 60 8.04 -0.93 0.01
C ASP A 60 8.53 -1.00 1.47
N ARG A 61 7.76 -0.46 2.41
CA ARG A 61 8.14 -0.34 3.83
C ARG A 61 7.45 -1.36 4.73
N VAL A 62 6.31 -1.88 4.27
CA VAL A 62 5.48 -2.81 5.05
C VAL A 62 5.19 -4.03 4.21
N ALA A 63 5.64 -5.20 4.66
CA ALA A 63 5.28 -6.48 4.06
C ALA A 63 4.00 -7.02 4.72
N LEU A 64 2.83 -6.68 4.17
CA LEU A 64 1.53 -7.19 4.65
C LEU A 64 1.15 -8.52 4.01
N LEU A 65 1.55 -8.73 2.75
CA LEU A 65 1.20 -9.92 1.99
C LEU A 65 2.34 -10.93 2.01
N PRO A 66 2.02 -12.24 2.09
CA PRO A 66 3.02 -13.28 1.98
C PRO A 66 3.68 -13.24 0.60
N THR A 67 4.98 -13.50 0.58
CA THR A 67 5.72 -13.71 -0.65
C THR A 67 5.25 -15.02 -1.27
N GLN A 68 4.95 -15.04 -2.56
CA GLN A 68 4.53 -16.31 -3.17
C GLN A 68 5.67 -17.32 -3.04
N PRO A 69 5.37 -18.58 -2.69
CA PRO A 69 6.39 -19.61 -2.67
C PRO A 69 6.98 -19.72 -4.08
N SER A 70 8.30 -19.85 -4.16
CA SER A 70 9.00 -20.15 -5.42
C SER A 70 8.32 -21.37 -6.04
N ARG A 71 7.67 -21.18 -7.21
CA ARG A 71 7.13 -22.30 -7.98
C ARG A 71 8.32 -23.20 -8.32
N THR A 72 8.43 -24.34 -7.66
CA THR A 72 9.37 -25.38 -8.04
C THR A 72 9.01 -25.80 -9.47
N PRO A 73 9.95 -25.77 -10.43
CA PRO A 73 9.69 -26.28 -11.76
C PRO A 73 9.28 -27.75 -11.62
N ARG A 74 8.09 -28.09 -12.12
CA ARG A 74 7.67 -29.49 -12.22
C ARG A 74 8.58 -30.13 -13.26
N ALA A 75 9.43 -31.07 -12.82
CA ALA A 75 10.25 -31.88 -13.72
C ALA A 75 9.35 -32.62 -14.73
N PRO A 76 9.84 -32.84 -15.97
CA PRO A 76 9.08 -33.46 -17.05
C PRO A 76 8.63 -34.88 -16.71
#